data_AF-A0A1I4HLK0-F1
#
_entry.id   AF-A0A1I4HLK0-F1
#
_cell.length_a   1.000
_cell.length_b   1.000
_cell.length_c   1.000
_cell.angle_alpha   90.00
_cell.angle_beta   90.00
_cell.angle_gamma   90.00
#
_symmetry.space_group_name_H-M   'P 1'
#
loop_
_entity.id
_entity.type
_entity.pdbx_description
1 polymer ?
#
loop_
_entity_poly.entity_id
_entity_poly.type
_entity_poly.pdbx_seq_one_letter_code
_entity_poly.pdbx_strand_id
1 'polypeptide(L)'
;MMLKDLAARSASFNMRLHSLQGISMLDWGRMKIPEEDRPALLRQMHRDSVVWLYGYIAALADRKFVDRGDAERMQCELLYLHEKHSSVANS
;
A
#
# COMPACT_ATOMS: atom_id res chain seq x y z
N MET A 1 -4.90 14.61 -8.72
CA MET A 1 -3.97 13.46 -8.71
C MET A 1 -4.64 12.30 -8.02
N MET A 2 -4.46 11.08 -8.53
CA MET A 2 -4.99 9.82 -7.99
C MET A 2 -3.83 8.89 -7.60
N LEU A 3 -4.11 7.81 -6.85
CA LEU A 3 -3.06 6.86 -6.44
C LEU A 3 -2.28 6.27 -7.63
N LYS A 4 -2.97 5.99 -8.74
CA LYS A 4 -2.36 5.47 -9.97
C LYS A 4 -1.33 6.44 -10.59
N ASP A 5 -1.57 7.74 -10.47
CA ASP A 5 -0.68 8.76 -11.03
C ASP A 5 0.61 8.82 -10.22
N LEU A 6 0.51 8.63 -8.90
CA LEU A 6 1.66 8.60 -8.01
C LEU A 6 2.44 7.29 -8.13
N ALA A 7 1.74 6.17 -8.32
CA ALA A 7 2.33 4.86 -8.60
C ALA A 7 3.13 4.86 -9.91
N ALA A 8 2.61 5.49 -10.97
CA ALA A 8 3.32 5.62 -12.24
C ALA A 8 4.64 6.42 -12.12
N ARG A 9 4.78 7.25 -11.08
CA ARG A 9 5.92 8.16 -10.87
C ARG A 9 6.89 7.69 -9.78
N SER A 10 6.55 6.65 -9.02
CA SER A 10 7.37 6.15 -7.92
C SER A 10 7.27 4.63 -7.81
N ALA A 11 8.36 3.94 -8.16
CA ALA A 11 8.43 2.49 -8.12
C ALA A 11 8.21 1.93 -6.69
N SER A 12 8.73 2.62 -5.67
CA SER A 12 8.54 2.24 -4.26
C SER A 12 7.09 2.41 -3.81
N PHE A 13 6.44 3.49 -4.26
CA PHE A 13 5.01 3.69 -4.04
C PHE A 13 4.18 2.61 -4.72
N ASN A 14 4.47 2.32 -5.99
CA ASN A 14 3.78 1.30 -6.77
C ASN A 14 3.88 -0.08 -6.12
N MET A 15 5.07 -0.48 -5.67
CA MET A 15 5.29 -1.78 -5.02
C MET A 15 4.42 -1.94 -3.76
N ARG A 16 4.34 -0.91 -2.91
CA ARG A 16 3.50 -0.95 -1.70
C ARG A 16 2.02 -0.87 -2.00
N LEU A 17 1.62 -0.11 -3.03
CA LEU A 17 0.24 -0.09 -3.50
C LEU A 17 -0.20 -1.46 -4.02
N HIS A 18 0.66 -2.16 -4.77
CA HIS A 18 0.39 -3.54 -5.21
C HIS A 18 0.27 -4.51 -4.04
N SER A 19 1.14 -4.39 -3.03
CA SER A 19 1.01 -5.18 -1.79
C SER A 19 -0.36 -4.96 -1.14
N LEU A 20 -0.84 -3.71 -1.08
CA LEU A 20 -2.15 -3.37 -0.52
C LEU A 20 -3.31 -3.93 -1.35
N GLN A 21 -3.13 -4.04 -2.66
CA GLN A 21 -4.14 -4.59 -3.58
C GLN A 21 -4.16 -6.13 -3.56
N GLY A 22 -3.29 -6.79 -2.80
CA GLY A 22 -3.13 -8.25 -2.83
C GLY A 22 -2.45 -8.76 -4.11
N ILE A 23 -1.89 -7.86 -4.92
CA ILE A 23 -1.08 -8.18 -6.09
C ILE A 23 0.34 -8.38 -5.56
N SER A 24 0.58 -9.53 -4.93
CA SER A 24 1.89 -9.81 -4.36
C SER A 24 2.87 -10.26 -5.45
N MET A 25 3.95 -9.49 -5.64
CA MET A 25 5.11 -9.89 -6.45
C MET A 25 6.15 -10.66 -5.61
N LEU A 26 5.73 -11.33 -4.53
CA LEU A 26 6.67 -12.06 -3.66
C LEU A 26 7.00 -13.43 -4.23
N ASP A 27 8.27 -13.62 -4.54
CA ASP A 27 8.83 -14.93 -4.85
C ASP A 27 9.17 -15.67 -3.55
N TRP A 28 8.15 -16.34 -3.00
CA TRP A 28 8.28 -17.12 -1.76
C TRP A 28 9.36 -18.19 -1.83
N GLY A 29 9.56 -18.79 -3.01
CA GLY A 29 10.58 -19.82 -3.25
C GLY A 29 12.00 -19.26 -3.11
N ARG A 30 12.22 -18.04 -3.60
CA ARG A 30 13.50 -17.34 -3.42
C ARG A 30 13.74 -16.87 -1.99
N MET A 31 12.68 -16.48 -1.27
CA MET A 31 12.80 -15.95 0.10
C MET A 31 12.99 -17.05 1.16
N LYS A 32 12.80 -18.34 0.81
CA LYS A 32 12.93 -19.48 1.73
C LYS A 32 12.08 -19.34 3.01
N ILE A 33 10.92 -18.69 2.89
CA ILE A 33 9.97 -18.51 4.00
C ILE A 33 9.08 -19.77 4.09
N PRO A 34 8.99 -20.41 5.28
CA PRO A 34 8.07 -21.53 5.51
C PRO A 34 6.62 -21.17 5.19
N GLU A 35 5.82 -22.13 4.70
CA GLU A 35 4.44 -21.86 4.26
C GLU A 35 3.54 -21.36 5.38
N GLU A 36 3.75 -21.90 6.57
CA GLU A 36 3.07 -21.53 7.81
C GLU A 36 3.26 -20.07 8.21
N ASP A 37 4.40 -19.46 7.86
CA ASP A 37 4.75 -18.09 8.24
C ASP A 37 4.24 -17.04 7.24
N ARG A 38 3.96 -17.46 5.99
CA ARG A 38 3.56 -16.54 4.90
C ARG A 38 2.31 -15.72 5.24
N PRO A 39 1.23 -16.27 5.85
CA PRO A 39 0.06 -15.49 6.19
C PRO A 39 0.35 -14.38 7.22
N ALA A 40 1.19 -14.66 8.23
CA ALA A 40 1.58 -13.67 9.22
C ALA A 40 2.42 -12.56 8.59
N LEU A 41 3.38 -12.93 7.73
CA LEU A 41 4.20 -11.97 7.01
C LEU A 41 3.37 -11.10 6.05
N LEU A 42 2.43 -11.69 5.31
CA LEU A 42 1.52 -10.95 4.43
C LEU A 42 0.70 -9.91 5.20
N ARG A 43 0.14 -10.28 6.36
CA ARG A 43 -0.59 -9.34 7.22
C ARG A 43 0.30 -8.20 7.71
N GLN A 44 1.54 -8.51 8.08
CA GLN A 44 2.51 -7.51 8.51
C GLN A 44 2.87 -6.56 7.36
N MET A 45 3.21 -7.10 6.19
CA MET A 45 3.52 -6.32 5.00
C MET A 45 2.36 -5.42 4.57
N HIS A 46 1.12 -5.90 4.69
CA HIS A 46 -0.07 -5.10 4.41
C HIS A 46 -0.17 -3.90 5.35
N ARG A 47 -0.06 -4.13 6.67
CA ARG A 47 -0.06 -3.05 7.68
C ARG A 47 1.06 -2.04 7.45
N ASP A 48 2.27 -2.52 7.21
CA ASP A 48 3.44 -1.67 6.96
C ASP A 48 3.29 -0.87 5.65
N SER A 49 2.67 -1.47 4.63
CA SER A 49 2.39 -0.79 3.37
C SER A 49 1.38 0.33 3.53
N VAL A 50 0.29 0.11 4.27
CA VAL A 50 -0.71 1.17 4.58
C VAL A 50 -0.03 2.36 5.25
N VAL A 51 0.65 2.13 6.37
CA VAL A 51 1.28 3.19 7.17
C VAL A 51 2.25 4.01 6.32
N TRP A 52 3.06 3.33 5.52
CA TRP A 52 4.01 4.00 4.65
C TRP A 52 3.35 4.80 3.52
N LEU A 53 2.30 4.29 2.89
CA LEU A 53 1.59 5.00 1.82
C LEU A 53 0.95 6.29 2.34
N TYR A 54 0.34 6.25 3.53
CA TYR A 54 -0.15 7.45 4.22
C TYR A 54 0.97 8.44 4.51
N GLY A 55 2.08 7.97 5.10
CA GLY A 55 3.23 8.82 5.41
C GLY A 55 3.87 9.44 4.17
N TYR A 56 3.94 8.70 3.07
CA TYR A 56 4.49 9.20 1.81
C TYR A 56 3.62 10.31 1.22
N ILE A 57 2.30 10.14 1.18
CA ILE A 57 1.38 11.18 0.69
C ILE A 57 1.44 12.43 1.59
N ALA A 58 1.45 12.24 2.92
CA ALA A 58 1.58 13.35 3.86
C ALA A 58 2.89 14.13 3.64
N ALA A 59 4.01 13.43 3.49
CA ALA A 59 5.31 14.07 3.21
C ALA A 59 5.31 14.84 1.89
N LEU A 60 4.62 14.35 0.85
CA LEU A 60 4.48 15.08 -0.41
C LEU A 60 3.62 16.34 -0.27
N ALA A 61 2.55 16.28 0.51
CA ALA A 61 1.70 17.43 0.81
C ALA A 61 2.46 18.49 1.62
N ASP A 62 3.18 18.08 2.67
CA ASP A 62 3.98 18.96 3.52
C ASP A 62 5.07 19.69 2.72
N ARG A 63 5.66 18.99 1.75
CA ARG A 63 6.67 19.54 0.83
C ARG A 63 6.07 20.26 -0.38
N LYS A 64 4.74 20.37 -0.47
CA LYS A 64 3.99 21.03 -1.57
C LYS A 64 4.24 20.41 -2.95
N PHE A 65 4.60 19.13 -3.01
CA PHE A 65 4.70 18.38 -4.26
C PHE A 65 3.34 17.90 -4.77
N VAL A 66 2.35 17.85 -3.88
CA VAL A 66 0.96 17.54 -4.16
C VAL A 66 0.12 18.54 -3.38
N ASP A 67 -1.01 18.99 -3.92
CA ASP A 67 -1.91 19.86 -3.18
C ASP A 67 -2.68 19.08 -2.10
N ARG A 68 -3.21 19.81 -1.13
CA ARG A 68 -3.89 19.22 0.01
C ARG A 68 -5.14 18.42 -0.40
N GLY A 69 -5.90 18.88 -1.39
CA GLY A 69 -7.12 18.21 -1.84
C GLY A 69 -6.82 16.89 -2.54
N ASP A 70 -5.78 16.86 -3.36
CA ASP A 70 -5.27 15.65 -3.98
C ASP A 70 -4.71 14.65 -2.94
N ALA A 71 -4.01 15.15 -1.92
CA ALA A 71 -3.52 14.31 -0.82
C ALA A 71 -4.67 13.69 -0.02
N GLU A 72 -5.68 14.48 0.35
CA GLU A 72 -6.89 14.01 1.04
C GLU A 72 -7.64 12.96 0.19
N ARG A 73 -7.79 13.21 -1.12
CA ARG A 73 -8.43 12.26 -2.04
C ARG A 73 -7.68 10.92 -2.09
N MET A 74 -6.36 10.95 -2.25
CA MET A 74 -5.55 9.73 -2.27
C MET A 74 -5.59 8.97 -0.93
N GLN A 75 -5.65 9.69 0.19
CA GLN A 75 -5.81 9.08 1.51
C GLN A 75 -7.17 8.39 1.67
N CYS A 76 -8.25 8.95 1.13
CA CYS A 76 -9.56 8.29 1.07
C CYS A 76 -9.53 7.04 0.17
N GLU A 77 -8.85 7.10 -0.97
CA GLU A 77 -8.67 5.93 -1.84
C GLU A 77 -7.91 4.80 -1.12
N LEU A 78 -6.88 5.12 -0.34
CA LEU A 78 -6.15 4.13 0.47
C LEU A 78 -7.03 3.52 1.55
N LEU A 79 -7.85 4.33 2.23
CA LEU A 79 -8.77 3.84 3.26
C LEU A 79 -9.74 2.82 2.66
N TYR A 80 -10.35 3.15 1.53
CA TYR A 80 -11.26 2.26 0.82
C TYR A 80 -10.60 0.94 0.42
N LEU A 81 -9.37 0.99 -0.11
CA LEU A 81 -8.61 -0.22 -0.45
C LEU A 81 -8.29 -1.07 0.79
N HIS A 82 -7.93 -0.43 1.90
CA HIS A 82 -7.62 -1.10 3.15
C HIS A 82 -8.86 -1.79 3.75
N GLU A 83 -10.01 -1.13 3.76
CA GLU A 83 -11.28 -1.69 4.22
C GLU A 83 -11.73 -2.88 3.37
N LYS A 84 -11.65 -2.75 2.04
CA LYS A 84 -11.98 -3.83 1.10
C LYS A 84 -11.11 -5.07 1.32
N HIS A 85 -9.83 -4.90 1.67
CA HIS A 85 -8.95 -6.04 1.96
C HIS A 85 -9.24 -6.65 3.33
N SER A 86 -9.53 -5.81 4.32
CA SER A 86 -9.84 -6.25 5.68
C SER A 86 -11.16 -7.04 5.76
N SER A 87 -12.16 -6.69 4.94
CA SER A 87 -13.41 -7.45 4.85
C SER A 87 -13.20 -8.84 4.23
N VAL A 88 -12.39 -8.94 3.18
CA VAL A 88 -12.05 -10.22 2.53
C VAL A 88 -11.19 -11.11 3.44
N ALA A 89 -10.27 -10.55 4.21
CA ALA A 89 -9.40 -11.31 5.11
C ALA A 89 -10.09 -11.83 6.39
N ASN A 90 -11.24 -11.28 6.76
CA ASN A 90 -12.02 -11.64 7.95
C ASN A 90 -13.32 -12.40 7.65
N SER A 91 -13.56 -12.76 6.38
CA SER A 91 -14.68 -13.60 5.92
C SER A 91 -14.22 -15.04 5.74
#